data_AF-A0A956KRJ7-F1
#
_entry.id   AF-A0A956KRJ7-F1
#
_cell.length_a   1.000
_cell.length_b   1.000
_cell.length_c   1.000
_cell.angle_alpha   90.00
_cell.angle_beta   90.00
_cell.angle_gamma   90.00
#
_symmetry.space_group_name_H-M   'P 1'
#
loop_
_entity.id
_entity.type
_entity.pdbx_description
1 polymer ?
#
loop_
_entity_poly.entity_id
_entity_poly.type
_entity_poly.pdbx_seq_one_letter_code
_entity_poly.pdbx_strand_id
1 'polypeptide(L)' 'AFKGGYCGIMDCVDDLDCPEGSACVAHDDGVNYCFRICTDKSECNVNRGPDVESNCSANVTFVDGGGGKACVPPSA' A
#
# COMPACT_ATOMS: atom_id res chain seq x y z
N ALA A 1 7.60 8.04 -10.91
CA ALA A 1 7.31 6.71 -11.49
C ALA A 1 7.25 5.70 -10.35
N PHE A 2 6.33 4.75 -10.43
CA PHE A 2 5.78 3.88 -9.37
C PHE A 2 5.04 4.64 -8.24
N LYS A 3 3.71 4.77 -8.40
CA LYS A 3 2.78 5.35 -7.41
C LYS A 3 1.73 4.30 -7.00
N GLY A 4 2.12 3.29 -6.22
CA GLY A 4 1.16 2.28 -5.71
C GLY A 4 1.82 0.97 -5.27
N GLY A 5 1.54 0.54 -4.04
CA GLY A 5 2.12 -0.65 -3.42
C GLY A 5 1.58 -1.96 -4.00
N TYR A 6 2.46 -2.95 -4.19
CA TYR A 6 2.26 -4.38 -4.46
C TYR A 6 1.28 -4.88 -5.57
N CYS A 7 0.13 -4.24 -5.80
CA CYS A 7 -0.77 -4.48 -6.92
C CYS A 7 -1.15 -3.11 -7.47
N GLY A 8 -0.69 -2.75 -8.67
CA GLY A 8 -0.93 -1.44 -9.30
C GLY A 8 -2.39 -1.19 -9.71
N ILE A 9 -3.33 -1.55 -8.85
CA ILE A 9 -4.75 -1.23 -8.97
C ILE A 9 -4.93 0.16 -8.37
N MET A 10 -5.32 1.08 -9.23
CA MET A 10 -5.73 2.43 -8.88
C MET A 10 -7.25 2.52 -8.89
N ASP A 11 -7.78 3.60 -8.32
CA ASP A 11 -9.20 3.92 -8.27
C ASP A 11 -10.06 2.88 -7.53
N CYS A 12 -9.49 2.21 -6.52
CA CYS A 12 -10.30 1.39 -5.61
C CYS A 12 -11.26 2.27 -4.79
N VAL A 13 -12.46 1.77 -4.57
CA VAL A 13 -13.50 2.44 -3.77
C VAL A 13 -13.56 1.84 -2.37
N ASP A 14 -13.32 0.54 -2.24
CA ASP A 14 -13.31 -0.19 -0.97
C ASP A 14 -12.25 -1.32 -0.97
N ASP A 15 -12.09 -2.00 0.17
CA ASP A 15 -11.13 -3.10 0.31
C ASP A 15 -11.52 -4.34 -0.51
N LEU A 16 -12.79 -4.49 -0.91
CA LEU A 16 -13.26 -5.62 -1.72
C LEU A 16 -12.83 -5.49 -3.19
N ASP A 17 -12.54 -4.27 -3.64
CA ASP A 17 -11.90 -4.02 -4.93
C ASP A 17 -10.44 -4.47 -4.95
N CYS A 18 -9.84 -4.69 -3.77
CA CYS A 18 -8.45 -5.06 -3.62
C CYS A 18 -8.24 -6.57 -3.51
N PRO A 19 -7.14 -7.10 -4.07
CA PRO A 19 -6.77 -8.50 -3.90
C PRO A 19 -6.57 -8.87 -2.42
N GLU A 20 -6.79 -10.14 -2.08
CA GLU A 20 -6.60 -10.63 -0.71
C GLU A 20 -5.22 -10.26 -0.15
N GLY A 21 -5.20 -9.77 1.10
CA GLY A 21 -4.00 -9.27 1.75
C GLY A 21 -3.59 -7.84 1.33
N SER A 22 -4.45 -7.14 0.61
CA SER A 22 -4.34 -5.72 0.30
C SER A 22 -5.58 -4.96 0.78
N ALA A 23 -5.44 -3.64 0.92
CA ALA A 23 -6.52 -2.75 1.30
C ALA A 23 -6.45 -1.47 0.47
N CYS A 24 -7.60 -0.82 0.32
CA CYS A 24 -7.72 0.42 -0.41
C CYS A 24 -7.21 1.58 0.44
N VAL A 25 -6.18 2.26 -0.05
CA VAL A 25 -5.50 3.36 0.66
C VAL A 25 -5.60 4.63 -0.18
N ALA A 26 -6.09 5.70 0.46
CA ALA A 26 -6.09 7.03 -0.11
C ALA A 26 -4.66 7.58 -0.15
N HIS A 27 -4.25 8.02 -1.33
CA HIS A 27 -2.93 8.60 -1.56
C HIS A 27 -3.04 10.13 -1.71
N ASP A 28 -1.93 10.84 -1.43
CA ASP A 28 -1.89 12.31 -1.38
C ASP A 28 -2.16 13.00 -2.73
N ASP A 29 -2.13 12.25 -3.82
CA ASP A 29 -2.47 12.74 -5.16
C ASP A 29 -3.97 12.63 -5.50
N GLY A 30 -4.80 12.28 -4.50
CA GLY A 30 -6.25 12.20 -4.63
C GLY A 30 -6.75 10.93 -5.32
N VAL A 31 -5.85 9.97 -5.58
CA VAL A 31 -6.17 8.66 -6.15
C VAL A 31 -6.03 7.60 -5.05
N ASN A 32 -6.93 6.63 -5.03
CA ASN A 32 -6.84 5.49 -4.13
C ASN A 32 -6.10 4.35 -4.83
N TYR A 33 -5.30 3.59 -4.08
CA TYR A 33 -4.66 2.40 -4.62
C TYR A 33 -4.73 1.24 -3.64
N CYS A 34 -4.65 0.02 -4.15
CA CYS A 34 -4.57 -1.17 -3.32
C CYS A 34 -3.15 -1.35 -2.79
N PHE A 35 -2.93 -1.13 -1.50
CA PHE A 35 -1.65 -1.40 -0.87
C PHE A 35 -1.69 -2.72 -0.11
N ARG A 36 -0.61 -3.49 -0.20
CA ARG A 36 -0.43 -4.72 0.60
C ARG A 36 -0.40 -4.38 2.10
N ILE A 37 -1.21 -5.07 2.89
CA ILE A 37 -1.17 -5.02 4.36
C ILE A 37 0.08 -5.74 4.85
N CYS A 38 0.68 -5.24 5.93
CA CYS A 38 1.90 -5.81 6.51
C CYS A 38 1.90 -5.74 8.04
N THR A 39 2.66 -6.62 8.67
CA THR A 39 3.05 -6.49 10.08
C THR A 39 4.46 -5.91 10.17
N ASP A 40 5.36 -6.46 9.36
CA ASP A 40 6.79 -6.16 9.33
C ASP A 40 7.29 -5.72 7.97
N LYS A 41 8.41 -4.99 7.99
CA LYS A 41 9.05 -4.44 6.79
C LYS A 41 9.57 -5.53 5.83
N SER A 42 9.97 -6.69 6.33
CA SER A 42 10.43 -7.80 5.50
C SER A 42 9.35 -8.28 4.51
N GLU A 43 8.07 -8.27 4.92
CA GLU A 43 6.94 -8.65 4.09
C GLU A 43 6.78 -7.76 2.85
N CYS A 44 7.11 -6.47 3.00
CA CYS A 44 7.04 -5.51 1.90
C CYS A 44 8.16 -5.69 0.87
N ASN A 45 9.20 -6.45 1.20
CA ASN A 45 10.46 -6.50 0.45
C ASN A 45 10.90 -7.90 0.02
N VAL A 46 10.07 -8.92 0.23
CA VAL A 46 10.35 -10.32 -0.18
C VAL A 46 10.81 -10.41 -1.65
N ASN A 47 10.21 -9.60 -2.52
CA ASN A 47 10.48 -9.58 -3.97
C ASN A 47 11.01 -8.21 -4.46
N ARG A 48 11.51 -7.36 -3.56
CA ARG A 48 12.03 -6.02 -3.91
C ARG A 48 13.52 -5.95 -3.66
N GLY A 49 14.24 -5.33 -4.61
CA GLY A 49 15.63 -4.97 -4.40
C GLY A 49 15.77 -3.76 -3.46
N PRO A 50 16.98 -3.50 -2.93
CA PRO A 50 17.22 -2.40 -2.00
C PRO A 50 16.91 -1.02 -2.60
N ASP A 51 17.03 -0.84 -3.92
CA ASP A 51 16.78 0.44 -4.60
C ASP A 51 15.30 0.84 -4.68
N VAL A 52 14.39 -0.12 -4.46
CA VAL A 52 12.93 0.06 -4.54
C VAL A 52 12.24 -0.49 -3.30
N GLU A 53 12.98 -0.57 -2.19
CA GLU A 53 12.49 -1.04 -0.90
C GLU A 53 11.21 -0.29 -0.49
N SER A 54 10.34 -0.90 0.31
CA SER A 54 9.16 -0.26 0.88
C SER A 54 9.12 -0.40 2.39
N ASN A 55 8.48 0.54 3.05
CA ASN A 55 8.26 0.54 4.49
C ASN A 55 6.90 -0.06 4.84
N CYS A 56 6.83 -0.74 5.98
CA CYS A 56 5.56 -1.11 6.57
C CYS A 56 5.08 0.03 7.47
N SER A 57 4.24 0.91 6.91
CA SER A 57 3.87 2.19 7.54
C SER A 57 2.45 2.16 8.10
N ALA A 58 2.29 2.65 9.34
CA ALA A 58 0.99 2.96 9.93
C ALA A 58 0.47 4.35 9.53
N ASN A 59 1.33 5.18 8.92
CA ASN A 59 0.97 6.52 8.47
C ASN A 59 0.37 6.42 7.05
N VAL A 60 -0.82 5.81 6.98
CA VAL A 60 -1.60 5.61 5.76
C VAL A 60 -3.08 5.81 6.08
N THR A 61 -3.86 6.24 5.09
CA THR A 61 -5.31 6.45 5.23
C THR A 61 -6.06 5.36 4.49
N PHE A 62 -6.65 4.41 5.23
CA PHE A 62 -7.51 3.37 4.65
C PHE A 62 -8.89 3.94 4.30
N VAL A 63 -9.41 3.60 3.12
CA VAL A 63 -10.67 4.13 2.61
C VAL A 63 -11.87 3.59 3.39
N ASP A 64 -11.87 2.29 3.69
CA ASP A 64 -12.92 1.64 4.50
C ASP A 64 -12.82 1.96 6.00
N GLY A 65 -11.84 2.79 6.39
CA GLY A 65 -11.53 3.08 7.78
C GLY A 65 -10.85 1.92 8.48
N GLY A 66 -10.67 2.07 9.80
CA GLY A 66 -9.91 1.12 10.61
C GLY A 66 -8.46 1.53 10.84
N GLY A 67 -7.62 0.55 11.19
CA GLY A 67 -6.21 0.77 11.51
C GLY A 67 -5.37 -0.41 11.03
N GLY A 68 -4.08 -0.18 10.84
CA GLY A 68 -3.18 -1.19 10.30
C GLY A 68 -1.92 -0.55 9.76
N LYS A 69 -1.13 -1.36 9.07
CA LYS A 69 0.03 -0.89 8.32
C LYS A 69 -0.06 -1.40 6.90
N ALA A 70 0.44 -0.60 5.97
CA ALA A 70 0.53 -0.96 4.58
C ALA A 70 1.94 -0.74 4.04
N CYS A 71 2.28 -1.49 2.99
CA CYS A 71 3.57 -1.44 2.33
C CYS A 71 3.68 -0.21 1.43
N VAL A 72 4.21 0.89 1.97
CA VAL A 72 4.40 2.15 1.25
C VAL A 72 5.81 2.26 0.66
N PRO A 73 5.96 2.63 -0.62
CA PRO A 73 7.26 3.05 -1.14
C PRO A 73 7.81 4.24 -0.34
N PRO A 74 9.14 4.38 -0.16
CA PRO A 74 9.75 5.58 0.35
C PRO A 74 9.39 6.73 -0.59
N SER A 75 8.83 7.79 -0.03
CA SER A 75 8.54 9.02 -0.76
C SER A 75 9.84 9.51 -1.43
N ALA A 76 9.78 9.75 -2.74
CA ALA A 76 10.75 10.62 -3.41
C ALA A 76 10.37 12.07 -3.15
#